data_AF-A0AAU5TZB3-F1
#
_entry.id   AF-A0AAU5TZB3-F1
#
_cell.length_a   1.000
_cell.length_b   1.000
_cell.length_c   1.000
_cell.angle_alpha   90.00
_cell.angle_beta   90.00
_cell.angle_gamma   90.00
#
_symmetry.space_group_name_H-M   'P 1'
#
loop_
_entity.id
_entity.type
_entity.pdbx_description
1 polymer ?
#
loop_
_entity_poly.entity_id
_entity_poly.type
_entity_poly.pdbx_seq_one_letter_code
_entity_poly.pdbx_strand_id
1 'polypeptide(L)'
;MTDRIDLDVPAKRRLKEKALHEGTVLQSFAFDEVHQHLYVLQVRRGGIGAGNLCLNKLDHEGTLLGHMNLQGFGHGVSMGVQNAADGKVWIWTEAEAKGGYGQAVTRFQFAAGATRTVADVKTRKPIPGSTNNQPTVCMAGERIAVRYRRKGKPRYRVWDLDAFVNRNYDDPVADIAQPAPHPDPKIPFQGYALHGDHLYQLAGTAYDPETNPPAKSGNVYLSCVDLTTGELVQRMRTQAGRSLTFREPEGLAVRHRTEKGLYLGLASGAAGARRFSLYAKPLS
;
A
#
# COMPACT_ATOMS: atom_id res chain seq x y z
N MET A 1 -10.46 -20.63 5.45
CA MET A 1 -10.72 -19.22 5.81
C MET A 1 -9.50 -18.73 6.57
N THR A 2 -8.90 -17.62 6.15
CA THR A 2 -7.82 -16.96 6.92
C THR A 2 -8.42 -16.01 7.93
N ASP A 3 -7.87 -15.97 9.13
CA ASP A 3 -8.44 -15.20 10.25
C ASP A 3 -8.43 -13.69 9.98
N ARG A 4 -9.53 -13.03 10.36
CA ARG A 4 -9.65 -11.58 10.31
C ARG A 4 -8.74 -10.95 11.37
N ILE A 5 -7.98 -9.93 10.99
CA ILE A 5 -7.14 -9.15 11.91
C ILE A 5 -8.04 -8.18 12.68
N ASP A 6 -8.10 -8.33 14.00
CA ASP A 6 -8.81 -7.39 14.87
C ASP A 6 -8.10 -6.02 14.89
N LEU A 7 -8.84 -4.96 14.57
CA LEU A 7 -8.31 -3.59 14.55
C LEU A 7 -8.29 -2.92 15.92
N ASP A 8 -8.93 -3.48 16.95
CA ASP A 8 -9.00 -2.87 18.29
C ASP A 8 -7.73 -3.17 19.12
N VAL A 9 -7.02 -4.26 18.82
CA VAL A 9 -5.78 -4.62 19.55
C VAL A 9 -4.74 -3.49 19.54
N PRO A 10 -3.98 -3.26 20.61
CA PRO A 10 -2.95 -2.21 20.62
C PRO A 10 -1.90 -2.40 19.51
N ALA A 11 -1.54 -1.30 18.84
CA ALA A 11 -0.51 -1.34 17.81
C ALA A 11 0.89 -1.46 18.42
N LYS A 12 1.68 -2.43 17.95
CA LYS A 12 3.07 -2.64 18.37
C LYS A 12 4.02 -1.95 17.39
N ARG A 13 4.95 -1.13 17.90
CA ARG A 13 5.99 -0.50 17.07
C ARG A 13 6.96 -1.56 16.55
N ARG A 14 7.15 -1.64 15.23
CA ARG A 14 8.14 -2.54 14.63
C ARG A 14 9.36 -1.82 14.09
N LEU A 15 9.17 -0.76 13.31
CA LEU A 15 10.25 0.11 12.86
C LEU A 15 9.96 1.54 13.32
N LYS A 16 10.99 2.27 13.73
CA LYS A 16 10.86 3.66 14.15
C LYS A 16 11.82 4.53 13.35
N GLU A 17 11.26 5.54 12.69
CA GLU A 17 11.98 6.66 12.08
C GLU A 17 13.18 6.18 11.24
N LYS A 18 12.95 5.26 10.31
CA LYS A 18 13.95 4.78 9.35
C LYS A 18 14.01 5.72 8.15
N ALA A 19 15.20 5.86 7.57
CA ALA A 19 15.39 6.66 6.37
C ALA A 19 15.14 5.81 5.12
N LEU A 20 14.70 6.46 4.06
CA LEU A 20 14.62 5.91 2.71
C LEU A 20 15.52 6.73 1.79
N HIS A 21 15.66 6.31 0.53
CA HIS A 21 16.53 7.00 -0.43
C HIS A 21 16.05 8.43 -0.71
N GLU A 22 14.75 8.63 -0.91
CA GLU A 22 14.19 9.97 -1.06
C GLU A 22 13.89 10.56 0.33
N GLY A 23 14.08 11.87 0.49
CA GLY A 23 13.65 12.57 1.71
C GLY A 23 12.15 12.92 1.74
N THR A 24 11.35 12.23 0.93
CA THR A 24 9.89 12.39 0.80
C THR A 24 9.15 11.36 1.66
N VAL A 25 7.83 11.52 1.82
CA VAL A 25 7.02 10.53 2.55
C VAL A 25 7.02 9.18 1.81
N LEU A 26 6.95 8.07 2.55
CA LEU A 26 6.55 6.80 1.95
C LEU A 26 5.13 6.91 1.39
N GLN A 27 4.75 5.99 0.52
CA GLN A 27 3.42 5.94 -0.10
C GLN A 27 2.77 4.56 0.10
N SER A 28 3.56 3.52 -0.10
CA SER A 28 3.15 2.15 0.22
C SER A 28 4.38 1.27 0.47
N PHE A 29 4.14 0.08 0.99
CA PHE A 29 5.17 -0.90 1.24
C PHE A 29 4.60 -2.31 1.16
N ALA A 30 5.47 -3.31 0.97
CA ALA A 30 5.11 -4.72 0.98
C ALA A 30 6.29 -5.57 1.46
N PHE A 31 5.97 -6.69 2.09
CA PHE A 31 6.97 -7.64 2.61
C PHE A 31 7.23 -8.77 1.62
N ASP A 32 8.50 -9.07 1.41
CA ASP A 32 8.96 -10.36 0.89
C ASP A 32 9.29 -11.23 2.10
N GLU A 33 8.33 -12.02 2.56
CA GLU A 33 8.48 -12.86 3.76
C GLU A 33 9.36 -14.09 3.51
N VAL A 34 9.61 -14.46 2.24
CA VAL A 34 10.49 -15.57 1.87
C VAL A 34 11.96 -15.15 1.99
N HIS A 35 12.31 -13.98 1.46
CA HIS A 35 13.70 -13.50 1.43
C HIS A 35 14.00 -12.43 2.48
N GLN A 36 13.08 -12.20 3.42
CA GLN A 36 13.22 -11.23 4.52
C GLN A 36 13.55 -9.81 4.06
N HIS A 37 12.90 -9.36 2.98
CA HIS A 37 13.01 -7.99 2.51
C HIS A 37 11.73 -7.20 2.75
N LEU A 38 11.89 -5.88 2.88
CA LEU A 38 10.83 -4.89 2.86
C LEU A 38 11.02 -4.00 1.63
N TYR A 39 9.98 -3.86 0.82
CA TYR A 39 9.97 -2.92 -0.29
C TYR A 39 9.09 -1.72 0.03
N VAL A 40 9.57 -0.50 -0.26
CA VAL A 40 8.87 0.76 0.08
C VAL A 40 8.90 1.72 -1.10
N LEU A 41 7.74 2.19 -1.52
CA LEU A 41 7.61 3.22 -2.56
C LEU A 41 7.56 4.62 -1.95
N GLN A 42 8.19 5.56 -2.65
CA GLN A 42 8.10 6.99 -2.42
C GLN A 42 7.81 7.69 -3.74
N VAL A 43 7.08 8.82 -3.71
CA VAL A 43 7.14 9.76 -4.84
C VAL A 43 8.50 10.43 -4.84
N ARG A 44 9.17 10.46 -6.00
CA ARG A 44 10.44 11.16 -6.16
C ARG A 44 10.25 12.66 -6.02
N ARG A 45 11.27 13.37 -5.55
CA ARG A 45 11.25 14.84 -5.54
C ARG A 45 10.99 15.37 -6.96
N GLY A 46 10.02 16.27 -7.10
CA GLY A 46 9.57 16.78 -8.40
C GLY A 46 8.79 15.77 -9.27
N GLY A 47 8.50 14.57 -8.75
CA GLY A 47 7.90 13.47 -9.50
C GLY A 47 6.37 13.38 -9.48
N ILE A 48 5.68 14.20 -8.68
CA ILE A 48 4.24 14.07 -8.39
C ILE A 48 3.39 14.03 -9.67
N GLY A 49 3.51 15.05 -10.54
CA GLY A 49 2.67 15.13 -11.75
C GLY A 49 3.02 14.08 -12.82
N ALA A 50 4.31 13.76 -12.94
CA ALA A 50 4.82 12.77 -13.89
C ALA A 50 4.61 11.32 -13.42
N GLY A 51 4.30 11.10 -12.14
CA GLY A 51 4.20 9.78 -11.55
C GLY A 51 5.54 9.06 -11.41
N ASN A 52 6.60 9.79 -11.06
CA ASN A 52 7.94 9.23 -10.87
C ASN A 52 8.11 8.77 -9.42
N LEU A 53 8.48 7.50 -9.24
CA LEU A 53 8.61 6.85 -7.93
C LEU A 53 10.03 6.36 -7.68
N CYS A 54 10.38 6.23 -6.40
CA CYS A 54 11.57 5.54 -5.93
C CYS A 54 11.12 4.29 -5.17
N LEU A 55 11.55 3.13 -5.63
CA LEU A 55 11.36 1.85 -4.96
C LEU A 55 12.60 1.54 -4.14
N ASN A 56 12.45 1.47 -2.83
CA ASN A 56 13.49 1.10 -1.89
C ASN A 56 13.38 -0.39 -1.56
N LYS A 57 14.53 -1.05 -1.43
CA LYS A 57 14.65 -2.39 -0.86
C LYS A 57 15.39 -2.28 0.47
N LEU A 58 14.82 -2.85 1.52
CA LEU A 58 15.36 -2.88 2.87
C LEU A 58 15.39 -4.32 3.41
N ASP A 59 16.17 -4.55 4.46
CA ASP A 59 15.97 -5.71 5.35
C ASP A 59 14.76 -5.49 6.28
N HIS A 60 14.44 -6.48 7.13
CA HIS A 60 13.32 -6.39 8.08
C HIS A 60 13.61 -5.46 9.28
N GLU A 61 14.87 -5.08 9.50
CA GLU A 61 15.34 -4.12 10.48
C GLU A 61 15.29 -2.66 9.97
N GLY A 62 14.95 -2.48 8.69
CA GLY A 62 14.82 -1.19 8.02
C GLY A 62 16.15 -0.57 7.59
N THR A 63 17.19 -1.37 7.39
CA THR A 63 18.44 -0.98 6.72
C THR A 63 18.20 -0.92 5.22
N LEU A 64 18.56 0.19 4.58
CA LEU A 64 18.45 0.34 3.13
C LEU A 64 19.50 -0.52 2.42
N LEU A 65 19.04 -1.47 1.59
CA LEU A 65 19.88 -2.37 0.80
C LEU A 65 20.07 -1.88 -0.64
N GLY A 66 19.16 -1.03 -1.13
CA GLY A 66 19.25 -0.43 -2.45
C GLY A 66 17.96 0.28 -2.85
N HIS A 67 17.99 0.96 -4.00
CA HIS A 67 16.82 1.61 -4.58
C HIS A 67 16.77 1.44 -6.10
N MET A 68 15.60 1.68 -6.69
CA MET A 68 15.34 1.67 -8.13
C MET A 68 14.40 2.85 -8.44
N ASN A 69 14.69 3.60 -9.51
CA ASN A 69 13.81 4.67 -9.96
C ASN A 69 12.78 4.12 -10.95
N LEU A 70 11.53 4.57 -10.83
CA LEU A 70 10.42 4.22 -11.71
C LEU A 70 9.88 5.50 -12.35
N GLN A 71 9.86 5.59 -13.69
CA GLN A 71 9.42 6.77 -14.42
C GLN A 71 8.07 6.55 -15.08
N GLY A 72 7.09 7.41 -14.78
CA GLY A 72 5.75 7.33 -15.35
C GLY A 72 4.88 6.20 -14.78
N PHE A 73 5.13 5.77 -13.55
CA PHE A 73 4.40 4.65 -12.93
C PHE A 73 3.13 5.11 -12.23
N GLY A 74 3.21 6.15 -11.39
CA GLY A 74 2.06 6.71 -10.69
C GLY A 74 2.45 7.37 -9.37
N HIS A 75 1.58 7.26 -8.37
CA HIS A 75 1.70 7.90 -7.07
C HIS A 75 2.26 6.95 -6.00
N GLY A 76 2.17 5.63 -6.25
CA GLY A 76 2.63 4.60 -5.35
C GLY A 76 1.65 4.29 -4.21
N VAL A 77 0.35 4.57 -4.37
CA VAL A 77 -0.67 4.40 -3.31
C VAL A 77 -0.74 2.98 -2.76
N SER A 78 -0.41 1.99 -3.59
CA SER A 78 -0.37 0.59 -3.19
C SER A 78 0.65 -0.20 -3.99
N MET A 79 1.14 -1.28 -3.39
CA MET A 79 2.02 -2.24 -4.01
C MET A 79 1.82 -3.64 -3.44
N GLY A 80 2.48 -4.62 -4.06
CA GLY A 80 2.52 -6.00 -3.58
C GLY A 80 3.82 -6.69 -3.96
N VAL A 81 4.17 -7.74 -3.21
CA VAL A 81 5.25 -8.66 -3.56
C VAL A 81 4.61 -10.01 -3.88
N GLN A 82 5.02 -10.59 -5.01
CA GLN A 82 4.68 -11.96 -5.38
C GLN A 82 5.96 -12.80 -5.38
N ASN A 83 5.99 -13.83 -4.55
CA ASN A 83 6.97 -14.92 -4.66
C ASN A 83 6.39 -15.97 -5.61
N ALA A 84 6.82 -15.96 -6.87
CA ALA A 84 6.29 -16.87 -7.89
C ALA A 84 6.87 -18.28 -7.76
N ALA A 85 6.16 -19.27 -8.29
CA ALA A 85 6.57 -20.68 -8.27
C ALA A 85 7.91 -20.94 -8.98
N ASP A 86 8.31 -20.07 -9.93
CA ASP A 86 9.62 -20.12 -10.60
C ASP A 86 10.77 -19.53 -9.76
N GLY A 87 10.52 -19.22 -8.48
CA GLY A 87 11.49 -18.67 -7.54
C GLY A 87 11.72 -17.17 -7.70
N LYS A 88 11.09 -16.50 -8.67
CA LYS A 88 11.29 -15.05 -8.87
C LYS A 88 10.40 -14.23 -7.94
N VAL A 89 10.97 -13.11 -7.49
CA VAL A 89 10.26 -12.08 -6.73
C VAL A 89 9.80 -10.98 -7.66
N TRP A 90 8.48 -10.83 -7.79
CA TRP A 90 7.84 -9.80 -8.61
C TRP A 90 7.26 -8.71 -7.72
N ILE A 91 7.57 -7.46 -8.05
CA ILE A 91 7.00 -6.26 -7.43
C ILE A 91 5.84 -5.79 -8.28
N TRP A 92 4.66 -5.69 -7.67
CA TRP A 92 3.44 -5.18 -8.28
C TRP A 92 3.22 -3.74 -7.87
N THR A 93 2.94 -2.87 -8.84
CA THR A 93 2.48 -1.50 -8.60
C THR A 93 1.77 -0.96 -9.84
N GLU A 94 1.32 0.28 -9.76
CA GLU A 94 0.64 0.98 -10.85
C GLU A 94 1.62 1.40 -11.97
N ALA A 95 1.10 1.64 -13.17
CA ALA A 95 1.86 2.06 -14.35
C ALA A 95 1.04 3.01 -15.24
N GLU A 96 1.68 3.61 -16.25
CA GLU A 96 1.07 4.54 -17.21
C GLU A 96 0.45 5.75 -16.50
N ALA A 97 1.26 6.52 -15.79
CA ALA A 97 0.81 7.66 -15.00
C ALA A 97 0.10 8.73 -15.86
N LYS A 98 -1.03 9.22 -15.36
CA LYS A 98 -1.73 10.41 -15.84
C LYS A 98 -2.11 11.28 -14.66
N GLY A 99 -1.61 12.53 -14.62
CA GLY A 99 -1.82 13.42 -13.48
C GLY A 99 -1.29 12.84 -12.17
N GLY A 100 -0.18 12.11 -12.24
CA GLY A 100 0.45 11.46 -11.09
C GLY A 100 -0.13 10.10 -10.69
N TYR A 101 -1.24 9.62 -11.25
CA TYR A 101 -1.85 8.34 -10.88
C TYR A 101 -1.77 7.33 -12.02
N GLY A 102 -1.50 6.06 -11.71
CA GLY A 102 -1.36 5.01 -12.71
C GLY A 102 -2.70 4.60 -13.32
N GLN A 103 -2.70 4.42 -14.63
CA GLN A 103 -3.87 3.99 -15.40
C GLN A 103 -3.84 2.48 -15.71
N ALA A 104 -2.74 1.81 -15.40
CA ALA A 104 -2.54 0.38 -15.57
C ALA A 104 -1.88 -0.25 -14.33
N VAL A 105 -1.82 -1.57 -14.30
CA VAL A 105 -1.06 -2.36 -13.31
C VAL A 105 0.13 -3.02 -14.01
N THR A 106 1.25 -3.16 -13.32
CA THR A 106 2.39 -3.91 -13.83
C THR A 106 3.07 -4.75 -12.75
N ARG A 107 3.96 -5.64 -13.18
CA ARG A 107 4.90 -6.33 -12.31
C ARG A 107 6.28 -6.37 -12.92
N PHE A 108 7.31 -6.32 -12.08
CA PHE A 108 8.71 -6.37 -12.51
C PHE A 108 9.63 -6.85 -11.38
N GLN A 109 10.87 -7.24 -11.69
CA GLN A 109 11.85 -7.62 -10.67
C GLN A 109 12.70 -6.41 -10.24
N PHE A 110 12.97 -6.27 -8.95
CA PHE A 110 13.86 -5.23 -8.44
C PHE A 110 15.30 -5.40 -8.97
N ALA A 111 15.97 -4.28 -9.26
CA ALA A 111 17.39 -4.23 -9.59
C ALA A 111 18.00 -2.95 -9.00
N ALA A 112 18.97 -3.08 -8.10
CA ALA A 112 19.55 -1.94 -7.40
C ALA A 112 20.24 -0.97 -8.38
N GLY A 113 20.03 0.33 -8.17
CA GLY A 113 20.59 1.41 -9.00
C GLY A 113 19.93 1.58 -10.37
N ALA A 114 19.02 0.68 -10.75
CA ALA A 114 18.38 0.75 -12.04
C ALA A 114 17.34 1.88 -12.11
N THR A 115 17.12 2.36 -13.32
CA THR A 115 15.96 3.18 -13.66
C THR A 115 15.10 2.42 -14.64
N ARG A 116 13.80 2.40 -14.37
CA ARG A 116 12.81 1.70 -15.19
C ARG A 116 11.72 2.67 -15.62
N THR A 117 11.34 2.57 -16.88
CA THR A 117 10.26 3.33 -17.51
C THR A 117 9.08 2.42 -17.81
N VAL A 118 7.96 3.00 -18.22
CA VAL A 118 6.78 2.23 -18.64
C VAL A 118 7.10 1.33 -19.86
N ALA A 119 8.03 1.74 -20.74
CA ALA A 119 8.44 0.97 -21.90
C ALA A 119 9.19 -0.34 -21.52
N ASP A 120 9.77 -0.40 -20.33
CA ASP A 120 10.55 -1.54 -19.84
C ASP A 120 9.67 -2.62 -19.19
N VAL A 121 8.35 -2.40 -19.09
CA VAL A 121 7.44 -3.28 -18.38
C VAL A 121 6.21 -3.66 -19.19
N LYS A 122 5.67 -4.84 -18.89
CA LYS A 122 4.37 -5.26 -19.44
C LYS A 122 3.26 -4.69 -18.58
N THR A 123 2.47 -3.78 -19.13
CA THR A 123 1.31 -3.19 -18.45
C THR A 123 0.06 -4.05 -18.66
N ARG A 124 -0.91 -3.88 -17.75
CA ARG A 124 -2.19 -4.60 -17.69
C ARG A 124 -3.31 -3.62 -17.37
N LYS A 125 -4.41 -3.71 -18.11
CA LYS A 125 -5.64 -2.94 -17.87
C LYS A 125 -6.79 -3.92 -17.60
N PRO A 126 -6.82 -4.53 -16.39
CA PRO A 126 -7.76 -5.61 -16.08
C PRO A 126 -9.22 -5.16 -16.06
N ILE A 127 -9.46 -3.85 -15.93
CA ILE A 127 -10.80 -3.26 -15.90
C ILE A 127 -10.87 -2.21 -17.02
N PRO A 128 -11.52 -2.50 -18.15
CA PRO A 128 -11.67 -1.54 -19.24
C PRO A 128 -12.29 -0.21 -18.80
N GLY A 129 -11.70 0.91 -19.22
CA GLY A 129 -12.17 2.26 -18.90
C GLY A 129 -11.99 2.70 -17.44
N SER A 130 -11.27 1.94 -16.62
CA SER A 130 -10.90 2.33 -15.27
C SER A 130 -9.75 3.33 -15.24
N THR A 131 -9.64 4.06 -14.13
CA THR A 131 -8.51 4.94 -13.83
C THR A 131 -8.00 4.69 -12.42
N ASN A 132 -6.79 5.18 -12.10
CA ASN A 132 -6.16 5.09 -10.78
C ASN A 132 -6.08 3.64 -10.29
N ASN A 133 -5.48 2.77 -11.10
CA ASN A 133 -5.41 1.33 -10.88
C ASN A 133 -4.25 0.99 -9.93
N GLN A 134 -4.57 0.70 -8.68
CA GLN A 134 -3.62 0.54 -7.57
C GLN A 134 -3.69 -0.92 -7.11
N PRO A 135 -2.65 -1.76 -7.28
CA PRO A 135 -2.69 -3.17 -6.91
C PRO A 135 -2.17 -3.42 -5.50
N THR A 136 -2.66 -4.48 -4.85
CA THR A 136 -2.05 -5.10 -3.65
C THR A 136 -2.14 -6.62 -3.77
N VAL A 137 -1.13 -7.34 -3.26
CA VAL A 137 -1.04 -8.81 -3.34
C VAL A 137 -1.14 -9.41 -1.95
N CYS A 138 -1.92 -10.47 -1.82
CA CYS A 138 -1.99 -11.32 -0.64
C CYS A 138 -1.43 -12.69 -1.00
N MET A 139 -0.19 -12.98 -0.59
CA MET A 139 0.40 -14.31 -0.81
C MET A 139 -0.22 -15.41 0.04
N ALA A 140 -0.85 -15.08 1.18
CA ALA A 140 -1.52 -16.06 2.04
C ALA A 140 -2.73 -16.74 1.37
N GLY A 141 -3.42 -15.99 0.50
CA GLY A 141 -4.59 -16.48 -0.23
C GLY A 141 -4.40 -16.43 -1.74
N GLU A 142 -3.16 -16.24 -2.20
CA GLU A 142 -2.77 -16.15 -3.62
C GLU A 142 -3.73 -15.29 -4.46
N ARG A 143 -4.03 -14.10 -3.95
CA ARG A 143 -4.97 -13.15 -4.57
C ARG A 143 -4.33 -11.80 -4.81
N ILE A 144 -4.86 -11.09 -5.80
CA ILE A 144 -4.57 -9.68 -6.06
C ILE A 144 -5.86 -8.87 -6.02
N ALA A 145 -5.83 -7.77 -5.29
CA ALA A 145 -6.89 -6.77 -5.35
C ALA A 145 -6.38 -5.55 -6.11
N VAL A 146 -7.20 -5.02 -7.01
CA VAL A 146 -6.96 -3.71 -7.65
C VAL A 146 -8.02 -2.75 -7.14
N ARG A 147 -7.58 -1.69 -6.45
CA ARG A 147 -8.39 -0.51 -6.23
C ARG A 147 -8.38 0.33 -7.49
N TYR A 148 -9.55 0.72 -7.98
CA TYR A 148 -9.70 1.48 -9.22
C TYR A 148 -10.83 2.49 -9.10
N ARG A 149 -10.93 3.40 -10.07
CA ARG A 149 -12.07 4.29 -10.23
C ARG A 149 -12.84 3.99 -11.50
N ARG A 150 -14.16 4.01 -11.41
CA ARG A 150 -15.08 3.96 -12.56
C ARG A 150 -16.03 5.15 -12.46
N LYS A 151 -16.04 6.00 -13.49
CA LYS A 151 -16.78 7.29 -13.48
C LYS A 151 -16.47 8.11 -12.21
N GLY A 152 -15.21 8.17 -11.83
CA GLY A 152 -14.72 8.87 -10.65
C GLY A 152 -14.97 8.17 -9.30
N LYS A 153 -15.82 7.14 -9.22
CA LYS A 153 -16.14 6.45 -7.96
C LYS A 153 -15.16 5.30 -7.69
N PRO A 154 -14.57 5.21 -6.48
CA PRO A 154 -13.63 4.15 -6.18
C PRO A 154 -14.31 2.80 -5.91
N ARG A 155 -13.63 1.73 -6.32
CA ARG A 155 -14.07 0.32 -6.20
C ARG A 155 -12.86 -0.57 -5.93
N TYR A 156 -13.13 -1.77 -5.44
CA TYR A 156 -12.15 -2.84 -5.34
C TYR A 156 -12.61 -4.01 -6.20
N ARG A 157 -11.69 -4.60 -6.95
CA ARG A 157 -11.91 -5.88 -7.61
C ARG A 157 -10.77 -6.83 -7.27
N VAL A 158 -11.11 -8.08 -6.96
CA VAL A 158 -10.18 -9.11 -6.49
C VAL A 158 -10.19 -10.28 -7.45
N TRP A 159 -9.02 -10.83 -7.74
CA TRP A 159 -8.86 -12.03 -8.54
C TRP A 159 -7.92 -13.02 -7.84
N ASP A 160 -8.04 -14.27 -8.26
CA ASP A 160 -6.93 -15.21 -8.16
C ASP A 160 -5.66 -14.62 -8.83
N LEU A 161 -4.51 -14.77 -8.16
CA LEU A 161 -3.26 -14.16 -8.60
C LEU A 161 -2.74 -14.79 -9.89
N ASP A 162 -2.86 -16.10 -10.06
CA ASP A 162 -2.36 -16.80 -11.25
C ASP A 162 -3.23 -16.49 -12.46
N ALA A 163 -4.55 -16.47 -12.30
CA ALA A 163 -5.47 -15.98 -13.33
C ALA A 163 -5.08 -14.56 -13.79
N PHE A 164 -4.86 -13.65 -12.84
CA PHE A 164 -4.48 -12.27 -13.14
C PHE A 164 -3.11 -12.17 -13.84
N VAL A 165 -2.14 -12.99 -13.44
CA VAL A 165 -0.83 -13.09 -14.09
C VAL A 165 -0.96 -13.52 -15.55
N ASN A 166 -1.81 -14.52 -15.79
CA ASN A 166 -2.15 -15.07 -17.10
C ASN A 166 -3.09 -14.17 -17.91
N ARG A 167 -3.44 -13.00 -17.37
CA ARG A 167 -4.34 -12.01 -17.99
C ARG A 167 -5.76 -12.55 -18.21
N ASN A 168 -6.18 -13.56 -17.45
CA ASN A 168 -7.57 -13.95 -17.34
C ASN A 168 -8.23 -13.06 -16.27
N TYR A 169 -9.14 -12.19 -16.71
CA TYR A 169 -9.81 -11.22 -15.84
C TYR A 169 -11.32 -11.45 -15.72
N ASP A 170 -11.84 -12.49 -16.37
CA ASP A 170 -13.28 -12.67 -16.60
C ASP A 170 -14.04 -13.07 -15.33
N ASP A 171 -13.35 -13.77 -14.42
CA ASP A 171 -13.92 -14.32 -13.19
C ASP A 171 -13.29 -13.68 -11.93
N PRO A 172 -13.63 -12.42 -11.59
CA PRO A 172 -13.19 -11.84 -10.33
C PRO A 172 -13.83 -12.56 -9.13
N VAL A 173 -13.06 -12.76 -8.08
CA VAL A 173 -13.51 -13.29 -6.78
C VAL A 173 -14.48 -12.32 -6.10
N ALA A 174 -14.26 -11.02 -6.26
CA ALA A 174 -15.13 -9.97 -5.72
C ALA A 174 -15.04 -8.69 -6.57
N ASP A 175 -16.13 -7.94 -6.66
CA ASP A 175 -16.17 -6.58 -7.21
C ASP A 175 -17.15 -5.70 -6.43
N ILE A 176 -16.61 -4.87 -5.54
CA ILE A 176 -17.39 -4.09 -4.59
C ILE A 176 -17.11 -2.60 -4.74
N ALA A 177 -18.10 -1.77 -4.42
CA ALA A 177 -17.87 -0.35 -4.20
C ALA A 177 -16.96 -0.17 -2.97
N GLN A 178 -16.05 0.81 -2.97
CA GLN A 178 -15.26 1.10 -1.78
C GLN A 178 -16.18 1.71 -0.70
N PRO A 179 -16.35 1.07 0.47
CA PRO A 179 -17.00 1.72 1.61
C PRO A 179 -16.13 2.87 2.11
N ALA A 180 -16.76 3.87 2.74
CA ALA A 180 -16.04 5.00 3.30
C ALA A 180 -14.87 4.51 4.19
N PRO A 181 -13.62 4.96 3.98
CA PRO A 181 -12.49 4.52 4.79
C PRO A 181 -12.40 5.29 6.12
N HIS A 182 -13.05 6.46 6.21
CA HIS A 182 -13.04 7.37 7.35
C HIS A 182 -14.47 7.87 7.66
N PRO A 183 -14.83 8.19 8.92
CA PRO A 183 -16.14 8.75 9.27
C PRO A 183 -16.41 10.12 8.63
N ASP A 184 -15.40 10.98 8.56
CA ASP A 184 -15.44 12.23 7.80
C ASP A 184 -15.02 11.96 6.33
N PRO A 185 -15.89 12.18 5.34
CA PRO A 185 -15.62 11.91 3.92
C PRO A 185 -14.59 12.86 3.29
N LYS A 186 -14.20 13.96 3.96
CA LYS A 186 -13.17 14.88 3.48
C LYS A 186 -11.75 14.38 3.76
N ILE A 187 -11.60 13.43 4.67
CA ILE A 187 -10.30 12.88 5.04
C ILE A 187 -9.83 11.90 3.97
N PRO A 188 -8.58 12.04 3.48
CA PRO A 188 -8.10 11.28 2.35
C PRO A 188 -7.86 9.81 2.71
N PHE A 189 -8.01 8.97 1.69
CA PHE A 189 -7.58 7.58 1.70
C PHE A 189 -6.08 7.50 1.45
N GLN A 190 -5.38 6.67 2.22
CA GLN A 190 -3.91 6.63 2.28
C GLN A 190 -3.33 5.23 2.06
N GLY A 191 -4.15 4.25 1.68
CA GLY A 191 -3.67 2.90 1.34
C GLY A 191 -4.61 1.79 1.77
N TYR A 192 -4.32 0.57 1.34
CA TYR A 192 -5.07 -0.61 1.69
C TYR A 192 -4.23 -1.89 1.56
N ALA A 193 -4.68 -2.96 2.19
CA ALA A 193 -4.09 -4.28 2.09
C ALA A 193 -5.17 -5.37 2.00
N LEU A 194 -4.86 -6.47 1.32
CA LEU A 194 -5.72 -7.65 1.20
C LEU A 194 -5.24 -8.76 2.15
N HIS A 195 -6.17 -9.41 2.84
CA HIS A 195 -5.90 -10.66 3.56
C HIS A 195 -7.15 -11.53 3.60
N GLY A 196 -7.09 -12.67 2.91
CA GLY A 196 -8.22 -13.58 2.79
C GLY A 196 -9.41 -12.97 2.07
N ASP A 197 -10.56 -13.06 2.72
CA ASP A 197 -11.84 -12.48 2.30
C ASP A 197 -12.06 -11.07 2.88
N HIS A 198 -10.99 -10.41 3.36
CA HIS A 198 -11.07 -9.07 3.94
C HIS A 198 -10.11 -8.08 3.26
N LEU A 199 -10.56 -6.84 3.14
CA LEU A 199 -9.75 -5.68 2.77
C LEU A 199 -9.62 -4.72 3.94
N TYR A 200 -8.39 -4.27 4.22
CA TYR A 200 -8.10 -3.29 5.25
C TYR A 200 -7.78 -1.95 4.58
N GLN A 201 -8.43 -0.88 5.01
CA GLN A 201 -8.26 0.46 4.48
C GLN A 201 -7.61 1.37 5.51
N LEU A 202 -6.83 2.33 5.03
CA LEU A 202 -6.20 3.39 5.81
C LEU A 202 -6.67 4.74 5.32
N ALA A 203 -7.02 5.62 6.25
CA ALA A 203 -7.33 7.01 5.98
C ALA A 203 -6.89 7.91 7.14
N GLY A 204 -6.60 9.16 6.82
CA GLY A 204 -6.11 10.16 7.78
C GLY A 204 -5.30 11.23 7.07
N THR A 205 -5.03 12.33 7.76
CA THR A 205 -4.12 13.37 7.28
C THR A 205 -2.85 13.39 8.12
N ALA A 206 -1.82 14.06 7.63
CA ALA A 206 -0.70 14.50 8.45
C ALA A 206 -1.16 15.25 9.70
N TYR A 207 -0.35 15.22 10.76
CA TYR A 207 -0.48 16.17 11.84
C TYR A 207 -0.35 17.60 11.32
N ASP A 208 -1.25 18.45 11.81
CA ASP A 208 -1.36 19.85 11.47
C ASP A 208 -1.85 20.61 12.71
N PRO A 209 -1.23 21.71 13.13
CA PRO A 209 -1.59 22.41 14.37
C PRO A 209 -3.06 22.87 14.44
N GLU A 210 -3.69 23.14 13.31
CA GLU A 210 -5.04 23.70 13.24
C GLU A 210 -6.09 22.60 13.04
N THR A 211 -5.89 21.77 12.04
CA THR A 211 -6.88 20.82 11.53
C THR A 211 -6.73 19.41 12.06
N ASN A 212 -5.51 19.01 12.45
CA ASN A 212 -5.22 17.67 12.98
C ASN A 212 -4.12 17.69 14.06
N PRO A 213 -4.33 18.39 15.18
CA PRO A 213 -3.24 18.67 16.12
C PRO A 213 -2.76 17.41 16.86
N PRO A 214 -1.45 17.27 17.13
CA PRO A 214 -0.90 16.16 17.91
C PRO A 214 -1.57 15.97 19.28
N ALA A 215 -1.94 17.07 19.96
CA ALA A 215 -2.62 17.05 21.25
C ALA A 215 -3.97 16.30 21.22
N LYS A 216 -4.63 16.24 20.05
CA LYS A 216 -5.87 15.48 19.86
C LYS A 216 -5.61 14.04 19.39
N SER A 217 -4.36 13.57 19.34
CA SER A 217 -3.94 12.21 18.93
C SER A 217 -4.20 11.83 17.46
N GLY A 218 -4.62 12.76 16.60
CA GLY A 218 -4.70 12.57 15.14
C GLY A 218 -5.90 11.79 14.63
N ASN A 219 -6.27 12.01 13.37
CA ASN A 219 -7.47 11.44 12.72
C ASN A 219 -7.20 10.15 11.91
N VAL A 220 -6.20 9.33 12.26
CA VAL A 220 -5.91 8.11 11.50
C VAL A 220 -6.88 6.99 11.86
N TYR A 221 -7.53 6.42 10.84
CA TYR A 221 -8.45 5.29 10.97
C TYR A 221 -8.01 4.10 10.14
N LEU A 222 -8.20 2.91 10.72
CA LEU A 222 -8.17 1.63 10.05
C LEU A 222 -9.61 1.13 9.90
N SER A 223 -9.93 0.57 8.75
CA SER A 223 -11.26 0.03 8.44
C SER A 223 -11.11 -1.37 7.84
N CYS A 224 -11.95 -2.32 8.22
CA CYS A 224 -12.01 -3.67 7.66
C CYS A 224 -13.29 -3.82 6.84
N VAL A 225 -13.16 -4.32 5.62
CA VAL A 225 -14.26 -4.57 4.68
C VAL A 225 -14.33 -6.06 4.41
N ASP A 226 -15.51 -6.63 4.53
CA ASP A 226 -15.80 -8.00 4.09
C ASP A 226 -15.99 -8.00 2.57
N LEU A 227 -15.26 -8.85 1.85
CA LEU A 227 -15.30 -8.91 0.39
C LEU A 227 -16.53 -9.64 -0.15
N THR A 228 -17.15 -10.51 0.64
CA THR A 228 -18.36 -11.25 0.27
C THR A 228 -19.59 -10.35 0.31
N THR A 229 -19.70 -9.50 1.35
CA THR A 229 -20.85 -8.58 1.49
C THR A 229 -20.57 -7.19 0.94
N GLY A 230 -19.29 -6.79 0.87
CA GLY A 230 -18.88 -5.41 0.57
C GLY A 230 -19.07 -4.45 1.74
N GLU A 231 -19.42 -4.94 2.94
CA GLU A 231 -19.72 -4.12 4.10
C GLU A 231 -18.49 -3.82 4.95
N LEU A 232 -18.55 -2.69 5.65
CA LEU A 232 -17.58 -2.35 6.68
C LEU A 232 -17.88 -3.14 7.97
N VAL A 233 -17.02 -4.10 8.30
CA VAL A 233 -17.21 -4.98 9.47
C VAL A 233 -16.45 -4.51 10.72
N GLN A 234 -15.51 -3.58 10.57
CA GLN A 234 -14.85 -2.93 11.71
C GLN A 234 -14.26 -1.59 11.28
N ARG A 235 -14.22 -0.62 12.19
CA ARG A 235 -13.45 0.61 12.01
C ARG A 235 -12.94 1.12 13.35
N MET A 236 -11.64 1.39 13.42
CA MET A 236 -10.98 1.84 14.63
C MET A 236 -10.08 3.04 14.35
N ARG A 237 -10.17 4.06 15.19
CA ARG A 237 -9.18 5.12 15.25
C ARG A 237 -7.92 4.57 15.88
N THR A 238 -6.76 4.81 15.26
CA THR A 238 -5.47 4.35 15.79
C THR A 238 -4.63 5.50 16.33
N GLN A 239 -4.05 5.31 17.51
CA GLN A 239 -3.04 6.20 18.10
C GLN A 239 -1.60 5.72 17.86
N ALA A 240 -1.40 4.74 16.98
CA ALA A 240 -0.07 4.27 16.60
C ALA A 240 0.81 5.47 16.17
N GLY A 241 2.02 5.55 16.71
CA GLY A 241 2.94 6.65 16.40
C GLY A 241 2.50 8.03 16.86
N ARG A 242 1.61 8.16 17.86
CA ARG A 242 1.16 9.47 18.38
C ARG A 242 2.29 10.40 18.84
N SER A 243 3.45 9.84 19.20
CA SER A 243 4.63 10.58 19.66
C SER A 243 5.50 11.11 18.51
N LEU A 244 5.15 10.85 17.24
CA LEU A 244 5.91 11.37 16.10
C LEU A 244 5.62 12.87 15.93
N THR A 245 6.67 13.64 15.61
CA THR A 245 6.58 15.11 15.47
C THR A 245 5.78 15.53 14.23
N PHE A 246 5.92 14.76 13.16
CA PHE A 246 5.04 14.73 12.01
C PHE A 246 4.47 13.31 11.95
N ARG A 247 3.19 13.17 11.62
CA ARG A 247 2.53 11.86 11.57
C ARG A 247 1.53 11.84 10.44
N GLU A 248 1.92 11.28 9.31
CA GLU A 248 1.05 11.08 8.16
C GLU A 248 0.93 9.59 7.87
N PRO A 249 -0.28 9.02 7.80
CA PRO A 249 -0.46 7.62 7.45
C PRO A 249 -0.23 7.37 5.96
N GLU A 250 0.53 6.33 5.65
CA GLU A 250 0.97 6.03 4.28
C GLU A 250 1.15 4.51 4.10
N GLY A 251 0.17 3.86 3.47
CA GLY A 251 0.20 2.45 3.12
C GLY A 251 -0.15 1.46 4.24
N LEU A 252 -0.63 0.29 3.82
CA LEU A 252 -0.83 -0.89 4.65
C LEU A 252 -0.17 -2.10 3.99
N ALA A 253 0.28 -3.06 4.79
CA ALA A 253 0.69 -4.38 4.31
C ALA A 253 0.33 -5.45 5.34
N VAL A 254 0.16 -6.69 4.91
CA VAL A 254 -0.07 -7.82 5.82
C VAL A 254 1.12 -8.76 5.77
N ARG A 255 1.55 -9.22 6.96
CA ARG A 255 2.43 -10.38 7.09
C ARG A 255 1.63 -11.58 7.55
N HIS A 256 1.92 -12.74 6.98
CA HIS A 256 1.16 -13.97 7.21
C HIS A 256 2.04 -15.16 7.62
N ARG A 257 3.36 -15.08 7.49
CA ARG A 257 4.29 -16.15 7.90
C ARG A 257 4.80 -15.93 9.33
N THR A 258 5.46 -14.80 9.56
CA THR A 258 6.09 -14.46 10.85
C THR A 258 5.68 -13.08 11.30
N GLU A 259 5.56 -12.88 12.62
CA GLU A 259 5.03 -11.63 13.20
C GLU A 259 3.71 -11.21 12.50
N LYS A 260 2.80 -12.18 12.36
CA LYS A 260 1.57 -12.06 11.57
C LYS A 260 0.75 -10.85 12.01
N GLY A 261 0.18 -10.14 11.07
CA GLY A 261 -0.66 -8.99 11.36
C GLY A 261 -0.70 -7.94 10.26
N LEU A 262 -1.46 -6.87 10.54
CA LEU A 262 -1.62 -5.72 9.68
C LEU A 262 -0.62 -4.64 10.07
N TYR A 263 0.22 -4.25 9.13
CA TYR A 263 1.24 -3.23 9.31
C TYR A 263 0.76 -1.91 8.71
N LEU A 264 0.94 -0.85 9.47
CA LEU A 264 0.65 0.54 9.15
C LEU A 264 1.94 1.31 8.98
N GLY A 265 2.08 2.00 7.85
CA GLY A 265 3.14 2.97 7.60
C GLY A 265 2.78 4.36 8.09
N LEU A 266 3.74 5.03 8.74
CA LEU A 266 3.62 6.43 9.17
C LEU A 266 4.86 7.21 8.76
N ALA A 267 4.69 8.33 8.06
CA ALA A 267 5.75 9.29 7.82
C ALA A 267 5.95 10.24 9.01
N SER A 268 7.18 10.70 9.19
CA SER A 268 7.66 11.55 10.29
C SER A 268 8.86 12.40 9.88
N GLY A 269 9.36 13.25 10.78
CA GLY A 269 10.49 14.14 10.50
C GLY A 269 10.11 15.35 9.65
N ALA A 270 11.08 16.19 9.28
CA ALA A 270 10.85 17.42 8.50
C ALA A 270 10.69 17.15 7.00
N ALA A 271 10.04 18.06 6.26
CA ALA A 271 9.99 17.99 4.81
C ALA A 271 11.42 18.00 4.22
N GLY A 272 11.67 17.13 3.23
CA GLY A 272 13.02 16.93 2.68
C GLY A 272 13.92 16.00 3.50
N ALA A 273 13.55 15.68 4.74
CA ALA A 273 14.24 14.71 5.59
C ALA A 273 13.24 13.75 6.25
N ARG A 274 12.19 13.39 5.50
CA ARG A 274 11.13 12.52 6.01
C ARG A 274 11.69 11.13 6.35
N ARG A 275 11.14 10.54 7.39
CA ARG A 275 11.46 9.19 7.88
C ARG A 275 10.18 8.39 8.00
N PHE A 276 10.26 7.08 7.92
CA PHE A 276 9.09 6.20 8.06
C PHE A 276 9.16 5.34 9.32
N SER A 277 8.01 4.97 9.84
CA SER A 277 7.84 4.03 10.94
C SER A 277 6.79 3.00 10.57
N LEU A 278 6.95 1.76 11.05
CA LEU A 278 5.95 0.70 10.89
C LEU A 278 5.40 0.30 12.26
N TYR A 279 4.07 0.21 12.36
CA TYR A 279 3.34 -0.28 13.53
C TYR A 279 2.43 -1.43 13.11
N ALA A 280 2.33 -2.48 13.93
CA ALA A 280 1.57 -3.68 13.62
C ALA A 280 0.37 -3.86 14.55
N LYS A 281 -0.79 -4.18 13.99
CA LYS A 281 -1.91 -4.83 14.68
C LYS A 281 -1.68 -6.35 14.57
N PRO A 282 -1.21 -7.03 15.62
CA PRO A 282 -0.89 -8.46 15.54
C PRO A 282 -2.13 -9.28 15.21
N LEU A 283 -1.96 -10.29 14.37
CA LEU A 283 -2.94 -11.36 14.21
C LEU A 283 -2.67 -12.38 15.32
N SER A 284 -3.63 -12.51 16.24
CA SER A 284 -3.62 -13.49 17.35
C SER A 284 -3.99 -14.87 16.86
#